data_AF-A0A357D6L4-F1
#
_entry.id   AF-A0A357D6L4-F1
#
_cell.length_a   1.000
_cell.length_b   1.000
_cell.length_c   1.000
_cell.angle_alpha   90.00
_cell.angle_beta   90.00
_cell.angle_gamma   90.00
#
_symmetry.space_group_name_H-M   'P 1'
#
loop_
_entity.id
_entity.type
_entity.pdbx_description
1 polymer ?
#
loop_
_entity_poly.entity_id
_entity_poly.type
_entity_poly.pdbx_seq_one_letter_code
_entity_poly.pdbx_strand_id
1 'polypeptide(L)'
;MQEIALTNERIDEKTLEQELHKWLGSFTKPLRKVLLLPPDVTRFHSKAGLIVQLLYKALQGEAKVEIMPALGTHIPMSGQERALMFGTEIPDECFLVHDWRNDVVKIGEVPSDFVAKVSGGLVSYPIGVEVNRRLMDPSYDLIVSIGQVVPHEVVGMANYSKNIFVGCGGQDMINKSHFLGAAYGMEKMMGRDNTPVRKVFDYAEEHFLGTIPLQYILTV
;
A
#
# COMPACT_ATOMS: atom_id res chain seq x y z
N MET A 1 -2.90 18.41 1.68
CA MET A 1 -2.90 18.25 0.21
C MET A 1 -4.35 18.16 -0.24
N GLN A 2 -4.70 18.60 -1.44
CA GLN A 2 -6.07 18.53 -1.93
C GLN A 2 -6.40 17.10 -2.36
N GLU A 3 -7.53 16.58 -1.90
CA GLU A 3 -8.09 15.31 -2.38
C GLU A 3 -8.62 15.49 -3.81
N ILE A 4 -8.27 14.56 -4.70
CA ILE A 4 -8.73 14.54 -6.09
C ILE A 4 -9.58 13.28 -6.28
N ALA A 5 -10.84 13.47 -6.66
CA ALA A 5 -11.78 12.38 -6.93
C ALA A 5 -12.20 12.41 -8.40
N LEU A 6 -12.01 11.28 -9.09
CA LEU A 6 -12.49 11.07 -10.46
C LEU A 6 -13.70 10.13 -10.39
N THR A 7 -14.90 10.63 -10.69
CA THR A 7 -16.17 9.92 -10.45
C THR A 7 -16.95 9.57 -11.72
N ASN A 8 -16.35 9.73 -12.90
CA ASN A 8 -17.02 9.38 -14.16
C ASN A 8 -17.12 7.86 -14.33
N GLU A 9 -18.21 7.38 -14.97
CA GLU A 9 -18.42 5.95 -15.26
C GLU A 9 -17.23 5.32 -16.01
N ARG A 10 -16.57 6.11 -16.86
CA ARG A 10 -15.32 5.73 -17.53
C ARG A 10 -14.30 6.85 -17.40
N ILE A 11 -13.24 6.57 -16.66
CA ILE A 11 -12.02 7.37 -16.65
C ILE A 11 -11.10 6.83 -17.75
N ASP A 12 -10.92 7.61 -18.80
CA ASP A 12 -9.95 7.32 -19.87
C ASP A 12 -8.51 7.66 -19.46
N GLU A 13 -7.56 7.13 -20.22
CA GLU A 13 -6.13 7.28 -19.95
C GLU A 13 -5.66 8.74 -20.00
N LYS A 14 -6.18 9.52 -20.95
CA LYS A 14 -5.80 10.93 -21.10
C LYS A 14 -6.24 11.77 -19.90
N THR A 15 -7.46 11.55 -19.42
CA THR A 15 -7.98 12.22 -18.22
C THR A 15 -7.17 11.82 -16.99
N LEU A 16 -6.83 10.53 -16.86
CA LEU A 16 -6.01 10.04 -15.77
C LEU A 16 -4.59 10.66 -15.80
N GLU A 17 -3.94 10.68 -16.96
CA GLU A 17 -2.60 11.29 -17.14
C GLU A 17 -2.63 12.78 -16.76
N GLN A 18 -3.63 13.53 -17.23
CA GLN A 18 -3.79 14.95 -16.90
C GLN A 18 -3.95 15.21 -15.39
N GLU A 19 -4.79 14.44 -14.71
CA GLU A 19 -5.04 14.61 -13.27
C GLU A 19 -3.85 14.15 -12.43
N LEU A 20 -3.10 13.12 -12.87
CA LEU A 20 -1.83 12.74 -12.25
C LEU A 20 -0.77 13.84 -12.40
N HIS A 21 -0.66 14.47 -13.57
CA HIS A 21 0.25 15.62 -13.76
C HIS A 21 -0.12 16.81 -12.87
N LYS A 22 -1.42 17.12 -12.78
CA LYS A 22 -1.92 18.19 -11.90
C LYS A 22 -1.65 17.88 -10.43
N TRP A 23 -1.83 16.63 -10.01
CA TRP A 23 -1.50 16.18 -8.67
C TRP A 23 0.00 16.29 -8.37
N LEU A 24 0.87 15.81 -9.27
CA LEU A 24 2.32 15.98 -9.16
C LEU A 24 2.74 17.46 -9.12
N GLY A 25 2.09 18.32 -9.89
CA GLY A 25 2.32 19.76 -9.88
C GLY A 25 1.86 20.47 -8.61
N SER A 26 1.08 19.81 -7.73
CA SER A 26 0.67 20.37 -6.44
C SER A 26 1.75 20.29 -5.36
N PHE A 27 2.80 19.50 -5.58
CA PHE A 27 3.93 19.41 -4.67
C PHE A 27 4.82 20.65 -4.78
N THR A 28 5.02 21.35 -3.66
CA THR A 28 5.81 22.59 -3.61
C THR A 28 7.32 22.36 -3.48
N LYS A 29 7.73 21.14 -3.13
CA LYS A 29 9.13 20.73 -3.05
C LYS A 29 9.48 19.85 -4.24
N PRO A 30 10.71 19.94 -4.77
CA PRO A 30 11.14 19.06 -5.86
C PRO A 30 11.17 17.61 -5.39
N LEU A 31 10.60 16.71 -6.18
CA LEU A 31 10.63 15.27 -5.95
C LEU A 31 11.91 14.70 -6.60
N ARG A 32 12.90 14.32 -5.79
CA ARG A 32 14.18 13.78 -6.28
C ARG A 32 14.24 12.26 -6.16
N LYS A 33 13.56 11.68 -5.18
CA LYS A 33 13.43 10.23 -5.01
C LYS A 33 12.00 9.85 -4.62
N VAL A 34 11.38 8.98 -5.41
CA VAL A 34 9.98 8.58 -5.26
C VAL A 34 9.90 7.06 -5.15
N LEU A 35 9.11 6.57 -4.19
CA LEU A 35 8.77 5.15 -4.04
C LEU A 35 7.33 4.90 -4.46
N LEU A 36 7.10 4.04 -5.44
CA LEU A 36 5.77 3.58 -5.82
C LEU A 36 5.51 2.19 -5.22
N LEU A 37 4.38 2.02 -4.55
CA LEU A 37 3.94 0.78 -3.92
C LEU A 37 2.65 0.26 -4.59
N PRO A 38 2.74 -0.30 -5.81
CA PRO A 38 1.59 -0.93 -6.48
C PRO A 38 1.29 -2.31 -5.91
N PRO A 39 0.12 -2.91 -6.24
CA PRO A 39 -0.08 -4.33 -6.00
C PRO A 39 0.73 -5.17 -6.99
N ASP A 40 0.79 -6.47 -6.77
CA ASP A 40 1.37 -7.43 -7.71
C ASP A 40 0.39 -7.83 -8.83
N VAL A 41 0.83 -8.77 -9.68
CA VAL A 41 0.05 -9.27 -10.82
C VAL A 41 -1.29 -9.90 -10.42
N THR A 42 -1.48 -10.33 -9.17
CA THR A 42 -2.77 -10.88 -8.69
C THR A 42 -3.89 -9.83 -8.68
N ARG A 43 -3.54 -8.55 -8.86
CA ARG A 43 -4.45 -7.41 -9.00
C ARG A 43 -4.32 -6.75 -10.37
N PHE A 44 -4.06 -7.52 -11.42
CA PHE A 44 -3.87 -7.00 -12.79
C PHE A 44 -4.96 -6.01 -13.26
N HIS A 45 -6.23 -6.29 -12.95
CA HIS A 45 -7.36 -5.44 -13.37
C HIS A 45 -7.60 -4.19 -12.50
N SER A 46 -6.71 -3.88 -11.56
CA SER A 46 -6.82 -2.74 -10.64
C SER A 46 -6.60 -1.37 -11.28
N LYS A 47 -6.18 -1.31 -12.56
CA LYS A 47 -5.57 -0.12 -13.22
C LYS A 47 -4.28 0.39 -12.59
N ALA A 48 -3.78 -0.23 -11.52
CA ALA A 48 -2.53 0.21 -10.87
C ALA A 48 -1.33 0.13 -11.81
N GLY A 49 -1.30 -0.86 -12.70
CA GLY A 49 -0.28 -1.00 -13.73
C GLY A 49 -0.15 0.22 -14.64
N LEU A 50 -1.29 0.75 -15.11
CA LEU A 50 -1.34 1.97 -15.92
C LEU A 50 -0.93 3.21 -15.11
N ILE A 51 -1.40 3.33 -13.87
CA ILE A 51 -1.05 4.46 -12.98
C ILE A 51 0.47 4.50 -12.75
N VAL A 52 1.10 3.36 -12.48
CA VAL A 52 2.56 3.25 -12.31
C VAL A 52 3.29 3.69 -13.58
N GLN A 53 2.84 3.26 -14.76
CA GLN A 53 3.43 3.66 -16.04
C GLN A 53 3.37 5.18 -16.25
N LEU A 54 2.21 5.79 -16.01
CA LEU A 54 2.01 7.23 -16.16
C LEU A 54 2.85 8.03 -15.16
N LEU A 55 2.90 7.59 -13.89
CA LEU A 55 3.75 8.22 -12.87
C LEU A 55 5.24 8.09 -13.20
N TYR A 56 5.69 6.90 -13.60
CA TYR A 56 7.07 6.69 -14.01
C TYR A 56 7.43 7.60 -15.19
N LYS A 57 6.58 7.64 -16.23
CA LYS A 57 6.78 8.50 -17.40
C LYS A 57 6.83 9.99 -17.06
N ALA A 58 6.01 10.44 -16.10
CA ALA A 58 5.98 11.83 -15.66
C ALA A 58 7.18 12.22 -14.77
N LEU A 59 7.80 11.25 -14.08
CA LEU A 59 8.87 11.49 -13.12
C LEU A 59 10.26 11.13 -13.66
N GLN A 60 10.37 10.25 -14.66
CA GLN A 60 11.64 9.84 -15.24
C GLN A 60 12.40 11.06 -15.79
N GLY A 61 13.70 11.13 -15.52
CA GLY A 61 14.56 12.26 -15.89
C GLY A 61 14.62 13.39 -14.84
N GLU A 62 13.59 13.53 -13.99
CA GLU A 62 13.56 14.51 -12.90
C GLU A 62 13.78 13.89 -11.51
N ALA A 63 13.29 12.66 -11.32
CA ALA A 63 13.37 11.93 -10.07
C ALA A 63 13.93 10.52 -10.28
N LYS A 64 14.60 10.00 -9.24
CA LYS A 64 14.85 8.56 -9.11
C LYS A 64 13.55 7.88 -8.69
N VAL A 65 12.96 7.09 -9.58
CA VAL A 65 11.75 6.30 -9.30
C VAL A 65 12.14 4.87 -8.94
N GLU A 66 11.72 4.42 -7.76
CA GLU A 66 11.82 3.03 -7.33
C GLU A 66 10.41 2.46 -7.14
N ILE A 67 10.20 1.20 -7.52
CA ILE A 67 8.89 0.55 -7.53
C ILE A 67 9.00 -0.73 -6.72
N MET A 68 8.21 -0.86 -5.65
CA MET A 68 8.21 -2.06 -4.82
C MET A 68 6.78 -2.60 -4.76
N PRO A 69 6.44 -3.64 -5.55
CA PRO A 69 5.15 -4.29 -5.43
C PRO A 69 4.89 -4.72 -3.98
N ALA A 70 3.71 -4.40 -3.47
CA ALA A 70 3.28 -4.68 -2.11
C ALA A 70 2.85 -6.16 -1.98
N LEU A 71 3.84 -7.06 -2.03
CA LEU A 71 3.69 -8.52 -2.13
C LEU A 71 3.00 -9.15 -0.90
N GLY A 72 3.19 -8.58 0.28
CA GLY A 72 3.00 -9.30 1.53
C GLY A 72 3.80 -10.59 1.53
N THR A 73 3.12 -11.74 1.61
CA THR A 73 3.79 -13.06 1.61
C THR A 73 3.96 -13.69 0.23
N HIS A 74 3.54 -13.02 -0.84
CA HIS A 74 3.63 -13.55 -2.20
C HIS A 74 5.08 -13.67 -2.68
N ILE A 75 5.29 -14.51 -3.69
CA ILE A 75 6.59 -14.63 -4.35
C ILE A 75 6.87 -13.37 -5.19
N PRO A 76 8.15 -13.00 -5.39
CA PRO A 76 8.50 -11.90 -6.27
C PRO A 76 8.00 -12.12 -7.69
N MET A 77 7.45 -11.07 -8.31
CA MET A 77 7.01 -11.10 -9.70
C MET A 77 8.18 -11.41 -10.63
N SER A 78 7.97 -12.35 -11.55
CA SER A 78 8.87 -12.60 -12.66
C SER A 78 8.95 -11.40 -13.61
N GLY A 79 9.99 -11.34 -14.46
CA GLY A 79 10.09 -10.30 -15.49
C GLY A 79 8.90 -10.28 -16.45
N GLN A 80 8.32 -11.46 -16.75
CA GLN A 80 7.13 -11.57 -17.60
C GLN A 80 5.88 -11.00 -16.92
N GLU A 81 5.67 -11.29 -15.62
CA GLU A 81 4.56 -10.74 -14.86
C GLU A 81 4.71 -9.23 -14.66
N ARG A 82 5.95 -8.73 -14.49
CA ARG A 82 6.23 -7.28 -14.48
C ARG A 82 5.90 -6.63 -15.81
N ALA A 83 6.36 -7.20 -16.93
CA ALA A 83 6.04 -6.69 -18.26
C ALA A 83 4.54 -6.70 -18.54
N LEU A 84 3.83 -7.75 -18.10
CA LEU A 84 2.38 -7.83 -18.20
C LEU A 84 1.70 -6.72 -17.39
N MET A 85 2.06 -6.57 -16.11
CA MET A 85 1.42 -5.63 -15.19
C MET A 85 1.78 -4.16 -15.47
N PHE A 86 3.04 -3.86 -15.77
CA PHE A 86 3.60 -2.51 -15.80
C PHE A 86 4.14 -2.09 -17.18
N GLY A 87 3.97 -2.91 -18.22
CA GLY A 87 4.55 -2.64 -19.54
C GLY A 87 6.07 -2.87 -19.60
N THR A 88 6.65 -2.59 -20.76
CA THR A 88 8.08 -2.88 -21.05
C THR A 88 9.00 -1.65 -20.98
N GLU A 89 8.44 -0.46 -20.76
CA GLU A 89 9.19 0.80 -20.78
C GLU A 89 9.91 1.11 -19.47
N ILE A 90 9.55 0.42 -18.38
CA ILE A 90 10.18 0.61 -17.07
C ILE A 90 11.37 -0.34 -16.95
N PRO A 91 12.60 0.16 -16.75
CA PRO A 91 13.79 -0.68 -16.57
C PRO A 91 13.68 -1.60 -15.36
N ASP A 92 14.26 -2.80 -15.46
CA ASP A 92 14.20 -3.81 -14.40
C ASP A 92 14.83 -3.32 -13.08
N GLU A 93 15.85 -2.46 -13.14
CA GLU A 93 16.53 -1.87 -11.98
C GLU A 93 15.65 -0.92 -11.16
N CYS A 94 14.53 -0.45 -11.70
CA CYS A 94 13.55 0.32 -10.93
C CYS A 94 12.77 -0.57 -9.95
N PHE A 95 12.70 -1.87 -10.19
CA PHE A 95 11.90 -2.79 -9.39
C PHE A 95 12.69 -3.33 -8.20
N LEU A 96 12.07 -3.17 -7.03
CA LEU A 96 12.54 -3.68 -5.75
C LEU A 96 11.67 -4.86 -5.32
N VAL A 97 12.28 -5.79 -4.60
CA VAL A 97 11.57 -6.95 -4.03
C VAL A 97 11.33 -6.70 -2.55
N HIS A 98 10.08 -6.79 -2.12
CA HIS A 98 9.74 -6.80 -0.71
C HIS A 98 10.05 -8.17 -0.08
N ASP A 99 10.98 -8.20 0.87
CA ASP A 99 11.26 -9.39 1.69
C ASP A 99 10.71 -9.19 3.11
N TRP A 100 9.51 -9.73 3.34
CA TRP A 100 8.80 -9.65 4.62
C TRP A 100 9.50 -10.35 5.78
N ARG A 101 10.51 -11.18 5.51
CA ARG A 101 11.26 -11.92 6.54
C ARG A 101 12.51 -11.17 6.99
N ASN A 102 13.23 -10.54 6.05
CA ASN A 102 14.57 -10.02 6.32
C ASN A 102 14.71 -8.49 6.16
N ASP A 103 13.80 -7.83 5.43
CA ASP A 103 13.92 -6.41 5.08
C ASP A 103 12.94 -5.49 5.80
N VAL A 104 12.49 -5.91 6.98
CA VAL A 104 11.51 -5.18 7.79
C VAL A 104 12.14 -4.58 9.05
N VAL A 105 11.57 -3.48 9.52
CA VAL A 105 11.93 -2.82 10.79
C VAL A 105 10.67 -2.68 11.64
N LYS A 106 10.81 -2.91 12.95
CA LYS A 106 9.73 -2.66 13.92
C LYS A 106 9.67 -1.15 14.21
N ILE A 107 8.56 -0.52 13.86
CA ILE A 107 8.32 0.93 14.06
C ILE A 107 7.42 1.23 15.25
N GLY A 108 6.82 0.20 15.84
CA GLY A 108 5.89 0.36 16.95
C GLY A 108 5.22 -0.94 17.37
N GLU A 109 4.17 -0.80 18.16
CA GLU A 109 3.35 -1.91 18.63
C GLU A 109 1.92 -1.43 18.89
N VAL A 110 0.94 -2.24 18.49
CA VAL A 110 -0.46 -2.07 18.88
C VAL A 110 -0.67 -2.80 20.21
N PRO A 111 -1.06 -2.09 21.30
CA PRO A 111 -1.17 -2.68 22.62
C PRO A 111 -2.24 -3.78 22.70
N SER A 112 -1.99 -4.80 23.54
CA SER A 112 -2.93 -5.91 23.77
C SER A 112 -4.33 -5.46 24.18
N ASP A 113 -4.42 -4.44 25.05
CA ASP A 113 -5.71 -3.92 25.51
C ASP A 113 -6.51 -3.26 24.39
N PHE A 114 -5.82 -2.60 23.44
CA PHE A 114 -6.46 -2.05 22.25
C PHE A 114 -6.99 -3.19 21.36
N VAL A 115 -6.18 -4.21 21.12
CA VAL A 115 -6.55 -5.41 20.34
C VAL A 115 -7.76 -6.14 20.96
N ALA A 116 -7.76 -6.31 22.28
CA ALA A 116 -8.88 -6.88 23.02
C ALA A 116 -10.16 -6.04 22.87
N LYS A 117 -10.03 -4.71 23.00
CA LYS A 117 -11.16 -3.78 22.84
C LYS A 117 -11.76 -3.86 21.44
N VAL A 118 -10.94 -3.76 20.38
CA VAL A 118 -11.45 -3.72 19.00
C VAL A 118 -11.98 -5.07 18.53
N SER A 119 -11.47 -6.17 19.07
CA SER A 119 -11.94 -7.53 18.76
C SER A 119 -13.15 -7.96 19.58
N GLY A 120 -13.60 -7.17 20.57
CA GLY A 120 -14.65 -7.58 21.50
C GLY A 120 -14.22 -8.72 22.43
N GLY A 121 -12.94 -8.79 22.77
CA GLY A 121 -12.36 -9.80 23.66
C GLY A 121 -12.01 -11.13 23.01
N LEU A 122 -12.17 -11.26 21.68
CA LEU A 122 -11.87 -12.51 20.97
C LEU A 122 -10.38 -12.87 20.98
N VAL A 123 -9.52 -11.85 20.94
CA VAL A 123 -8.07 -12.00 21.04
C VAL A 123 -7.47 -10.89 21.90
N SER A 124 -6.42 -11.21 22.66
CA SER A 124 -5.70 -10.25 23.50
C SER A 124 -4.21 -10.58 23.47
N TYR A 125 -3.53 -10.03 22.47
CA TYR A 125 -2.08 -10.02 22.36
C TYR A 125 -1.63 -8.70 21.72
N PRO A 126 -0.43 -8.21 22.01
CA PRO A 126 0.14 -7.08 21.29
C PRO A 126 0.51 -7.48 19.85
N ILE A 127 0.43 -6.52 18.92
CA ILE A 127 0.83 -6.71 17.51
C ILE A 127 1.99 -5.76 17.20
N GLY A 128 3.16 -6.31 16.94
CA GLY A 128 4.33 -5.56 16.49
C GLY A 128 4.05 -4.94 15.12
N VAL A 129 4.30 -3.64 15.00
CA VAL A 129 4.15 -2.91 13.74
C VAL A 129 5.48 -2.98 13.01
N GLU A 130 5.51 -3.78 11.96
CA GLU A 130 6.68 -4.04 11.13
C GLU A 130 6.40 -3.62 9.69
N VAL A 131 7.30 -2.85 9.08
CA VAL A 131 7.22 -2.43 7.68
C VAL A 131 8.58 -2.56 7.01
N ASN A 132 8.61 -2.63 5.69
CA ASN A 132 9.86 -2.62 4.94
C ASN A 132 10.68 -1.37 5.26
N ARG A 133 11.98 -1.55 5.53
CA ARG A 133 12.91 -0.48 5.93
C ARG A 133 12.92 0.74 5.01
N ARG A 134 12.59 0.56 3.74
CA ARG A 134 12.52 1.67 2.76
C ARG A 134 11.40 2.66 3.06
N LEU A 135 10.31 2.24 3.70
CA LEU A 135 9.27 3.20 4.11
C LEU A 135 9.78 4.21 5.14
N MET A 136 10.84 3.86 5.88
CA MET A 136 11.45 4.71 6.90
C MET A 136 12.72 5.43 6.40
N ASP A 137 13.07 5.28 5.12
CA ASP A 137 14.23 5.95 4.53
C ASP A 137 13.89 7.43 4.28
N PRO A 138 14.53 8.38 5.00
CA PRO A 138 14.21 9.80 4.91
C PRO A 138 14.65 10.43 3.59
N SER A 139 15.34 9.69 2.71
CA SER A 139 15.72 10.17 1.39
C SER A 139 14.58 10.11 0.36
N TYR A 140 13.45 9.46 0.64
CA TYR A 140 12.27 9.55 -0.21
C TYR A 140 11.54 10.87 0.03
N ASP A 141 11.30 11.62 -1.03
CA ASP A 141 10.50 12.85 -1.00
C ASP A 141 9.00 12.54 -1.09
N LEU A 142 8.64 11.37 -1.64
CA LEU A 142 7.27 10.91 -1.82
C LEU A 142 7.22 9.38 -1.84
N ILE A 143 6.25 8.81 -1.12
CA ILE A 143 5.87 7.40 -1.18
C ILE A 143 4.41 7.34 -1.63
N VAL A 144 4.10 6.57 -2.67
CA VAL A 144 2.74 6.48 -3.23
C VAL A 144 2.25 5.04 -3.15
N SER A 145 1.28 4.77 -2.29
CA SER A 145 0.55 3.50 -2.27
C SER A 145 -0.56 3.52 -3.30
N ILE A 146 -0.49 2.60 -4.25
CA ILE A 146 -1.41 2.50 -5.40
C ILE A 146 -2.15 1.18 -5.28
N GLY A 147 -3.47 1.16 -5.49
CA GLY A 147 -4.20 -0.11 -5.54
C GLY A 147 -5.70 0.06 -5.69
N GLN A 148 -6.39 -1.09 -5.70
CA GLN A 148 -7.84 -1.16 -5.81
C GLN A 148 -8.51 -1.47 -4.48
N VAL A 149 -9.54 -0.72 -4.12
CA VAL A 149 -10.41 -0.95 -2.98
C VAL A 149 -11.48 -1.96 -3.38
N VAL A 150 -11.41 -3.17 -2.80
CA VAL A 150 -12.35 -4.27 -3.06
C VAL A 150 -12.73 -4.97 -1.76
N PRO A 151 -13.90 -5.62 -1.65
CA PRO A 151 -14.20 -6.50 -0.52
C PRO A 151 -13.08 -7.54 -0.30
N HIS A 152 -12.71 -7.76 0.97
CA HIS A 152 -11.59 -8.61 1.35
C HIS A 152 -11.90 -9.36 2.66
N GLU A 153 -11.57 -10.64 2.67
CA GLU A 153 -11.94 -11.61 3.70
C GLU A 153 -11.22 -11.47 5.04
N VAL A 154 -10.04 -10.81 5.07
CA VAL A 154 -9.23 -10.62 6.28
C VAL A 154 -9.46 -9.26 6.93
N VAL A 155 -9.72 -8.23 6.11
CA VAL A 155 -9.71 -6.82 6.57
C VAL A 155 -11.04 -6.11 6.32
N GLY A 156 -11.96 -6.76 5.61
CA GLY A 156 -13.23 -6.23 5.17
C GLY A 156 -13.19 -5.52 3.84
N MET A 157 -12.41 -4.43 3.72
CA MET A 157 -12.09 -3.77 2.44
C MET A 157 -10.58 -3.81 2.23
N ALA A 158 -10.08 -4.16 1.05
CA ALA A 158 -8.66 -4.19 0.70
C ALA A 158 -8.04 -2.78 0.64
N ASN A 159 -6.73 -2.72 0.33
CA ASN A 159 -6.00 -1.48 0.02
C ASN A 159 -5.90 -0.48 1.19
N TYR A 160 -5.50 0.75 0.88
CA TYR A 160 -5.15 1.79 1.83
C TYR A 160 -3.99 1.31 2.74
N SER A 161 -4.05 1.55 4.05
CA SER A 161 -3.07 1.09 5.03
C SER A 161 -2.76 -0.41 5.01
N LYS A 162 -3.63 -1.27 4.43
CA LYS A 162 -3.32 -2.70 4.21
C LYS A 162 -2.11 -2.89 3.31
N ASN A 163 -1.95 -2.07 2.26
CA ASN A 163 -0.81 -2.20 1.35
C ASN A 163 0.51 -1.93 2.08
N ILE A 164 0.46 -1.14 3.15
CA ILE A 164 1.62 -0.83 3.98
C ILE A 164 1.85 -1.96 4.98
N PHE A 165 0.88 -2.25 5.84
CA PHE A 165 1.07 -3.15 6.98
C PHE A 165 1.00 -4.64 6.63
N VAL A 166 0.35 -5.00 5.53
CA VAL A 166 0.39 -6.38 5.01
C VAL A 166 1.28 -6.43 3.79
N GLY A 167 1.03 -5.58 2.79
CA GLY A 167 1.73 -5.63 1.51
C GLY A 167 3.22 -5.31 1.60
N CYS A 168 3.62 -4.44 2.54
CA CYS A 168 5.02 -4.11 2.84
C CYS A 168 5.39 -4.49 4.28
N GLY A 169 4.60 -5.35 4.93
CA GLY A 169 4.68 -5.65 6.35
C GLY A 169 5.65 -6.75 6.73
N GLY A 170 5.87 -6.94 8.03
CA GLY A 170 6.63 -8.04 8.61
C GLY A 170 5.78 -9.19 9.15
N GLN A 171 6.46 -10.25 9.59
CA GLN A 171 5.83 -11.48 10.07
C GLN A 171 4.82 -11.26 11.19
N ASP A 172 5.13 -10.43 12.19
CA ASP A 172 4.27 -10.27 13.36
C ASP A 172 2.98 -9.52 12.99
N MET A 173 3.12 -8.42 12.24
CA MET A 173 2.00 -7.64 11.73
C MET A 173 1.10 -8.49 10.82
N ILE A 174 1.68 -9.21 9.85
CA ILE A 174 0.93 -10.04 8.89
C ILE A 174 0.19 -11.14 9.65
N ASN A 175 0.88 -11.97 10.42
CA ASN A 175 0.27 -13.18 10.99
C ASN A 175 -0.80 -12.86 12.03
N LYS A 176 -0.53 -11.90 12.93
CA LYS A 176 -1.48 -11.56 14.00
C LYS A 176 -2.70 -10.81 13.48
N SER A 177 -2.54 -9.93 12.48
CA SER A 177 -3.70 -9.30 11.84
C SER A 177 -4.58 -10.33 11.11
N HIS A 178 -3.98 -11.32 10.45
CA HIS A 178 -4.73 -12.42 9.83
C HIS A 178 -5.46 -13.29 10.86
N PHE A 179 -4.81 -13.60 11.98
CA PHE A 179 -5.46 -14.37 13.05
C PHE A 179 -6.60 -13.58 13.70
N LEU A 180 -6.43 -12.27 13.96
CA LEU A 180 -7.49 -11.38 14.43
C LEU A 180 -8.68 -11.40 13.45
N GLY A 181 -8.40 -11.31 12.14
CA GLY A 181 -9.42 -11.46 11.11
C GLY A 181 -10.15 -12.81 11.22
N ALA A 182 -9.42 -13.91 11.23
CA ALA A 182 -9.99 -15.25 11.34
C ALA A 182 -10.85 -15.43 12.60
N ALA A 183 -10.40 -14.91 13.75
CA ALA A 183 -11.13 -14.97 15.01
C ALA A 183 -12.43 -14.14 14.99
N TYR A 184 -12.43 -12.98 14.33
CA TYR A 184 -13.61 -12.12 14.21
C TYR A 184 -14.68 -12.71 13.28
N GLY A 185 -14.25 -13.39 12.22
CA GLY A 185 -15.10 -14.16 11.30
C GLY A 185 -15.45 -13.41 10.01
N MET A 186 -15.31 -14.09 8.87
CA MET A 186 -15.46 -13.52 7.52
C MET A 186 -16.87 -12.94 7.30
N GLU A 187 -17.89 -13.61 7.79
CA GLU A 187 -19.31 -13.25 7.66
C GLU A 187 -19.63 -11.90 8.31
N LYS A 188 -18.83 -11.49 9.30
CA LYS A 188 -18.97 -10.22 10.00
C LYS A 188 -18.15 -9.09 9.38
N MET A 189 -17.18 -9.39 8.52
CA MET A 189 -16.23 -8.38 8.06
C MET A 189 -16.19 -8.17 6.55
N MET A 190 -16.44 -9.20 5.73
CA MET A 190 -16.31 -9.13 4.28
C MET A 190 -17.11 -7.93 3.72
N GLY A 191 -16.42 -7.05 2.99
CA GLY A 191 -17.03 -5.86 2.39
C GLY A 191 -17.36 -4.72 3.37
N ARG A 192 -16.92 -4.79 4.63
CA ARG A 192 -17.12 -3.74 5.64
C ARG A 192 -15.82 -2.98 5.87
N ASP A 193 -15.89 -1.66 5.92
CA ASP A 193 -14.76 -0.78 6.17
C ASP A 193 -14.41 -0.70 7.67
N ASN A 194 -15.37 -0.90 8.56
CA ASN A 194 -15.19 -0.79 10.00
C ASN A 194 -15.00 -2.16 10.69
N THR A 195 -13.81 -2.75 10.54
CA THR A 195 -13.45 -4.06 11.10
C THR A 195 -12.37 -3.95 12.19
N PRO A 196 -12.21 -4.96 13.08
CA PRO A 196 -11.13 -4.94 14.07
C PRO A 196 -9.74 -4.85 13.45
N VAL A 197 -9.51 -5.55 12.33
CA VAL A 197 -8.22 -5.49 11.63
C VAL A 197 -7.99 -4.11 11.03
N ARG A 198 -9.02 -3.48 10.46
CA ARG A 198 -8.89 -2.10 9.95
C ARG A 198 -8.54 -1.13 11.08
N LYS A 199 -9.20 -1.22 12.24
CA LYS A 199 -8.87 -0.40 13.43
C LYS A 199 -7.43 -0.59 13.92
N VAL A 200 -6.87 -1.80 13.81
CA VAL A 200 -5.46 -2.07 14.13
C VAL A 200 -4.53 -1.36 13.14
N PHE A 201 -4.85 -1.38 11.85
CA PHE A 201 -4.08 -0.66 10.84
C PHE A 201 -4.20 0.85 10.97
N ASP A 202 -5.40 1.37 11.22
CA ASP A 202 -5.62 2.81 11.42
C ASP A 202 -4.84 3.31 12.65
N TYR A 203 -4.85 2.53 13.74
CA TYR A 203 -4.01 2.81 14.91
C TYR A 203 -2.53 2.88 14.53
N ALA A 204 -2.03 1.89 13.79
CA ALA A 204 -0.63 1.83 13.40
C ALA A 204 -0.24 2.98 12.46
N GLU A 205 -1.11 3.37 11.54
CA GLU A 205 -0.88 4.50 10.63
C GLU A 205 -0.80 5.82 11.39
N GLU A 206 -1.80 6.10 12.23
CA GLU A 206 -1.90 7.33 13.02
C GLU A 206 -0.68 7.51 13.93
N HIS A 207 -0.21 6.43 14.55
CA HIS A 207 0.86 6.51 15.56
C HIS A 207 2.27 6.44 14.96
N PHE A 208 2.47 5.74 13.83
CA PHE A 208 3.83 5.39 13.37
C PHE A 208 4.18 5.85 11.96
N LEU A 209 3.22 6.29 11.14
CA LEU A 209 3.49 6.73 9.75
C LEU A 209 3.32 8.24 9.55
N GLY A 210 2.97 9.01 10.58
CA GLY A 210 2.72 10.46 10.45
C GLY A 210 3.91 11.30 9.96
N THR A 211 5.13 10.76 10.00
CA THR A 211 6.35 11.46 9.57
C THR A 211 6.84 11.09 8.16
N ILE A 212 6.26 10.08 7.52
CA ILE A 212 6.68 9.65 6.18
C ILE A 212 5.84 10.35 5.11
N PRO A 213 6.39 10.69 3.93
CA PRO A 213 5.65 11.40 2.87
C PRO A 213 4.74 10.45 2.07
N LEU A 214 3.88 9.71 2.78
CA LEU A 214 2.98 8.71 2.21
C LEU A 214 1.72 9.37 1.63
N GLN A 215 1.38 9.00 0.40
CA GLN A 215 0.16 9.39 -0.31
C GLN A 215 -0.52 8.13 -0.89
N TYR A 216 -1.82 8.23 -1.16
CA TYR A 216 -2.62 7.12 -1.66
C TYR A 216 -3.26 7.45 -3.00
N ILE A 217 -3.24 6.50 -3.93
CA ILE A 217 -4.06 6.49 -5.13
C ILE A 217 -4.95 5.24 -5.07
N LEU A 218 -6.26 5.46 -4.94
CA LEU A 218 -7.24 4.42 -4.74
C LEU A 218 -8.11 4.28 -5.99
N THR A 219 -8.15 3.08 -6.56
CA THR A 219 -9.09 2.70 -7.63
C THR A 219 -10.24 1.87 -7.05
N VAL A 220 -11.37 1.80 -7.74
CA VAL A 220 -12.54 0.98 -7.38
C VAL A 220 -12.91 0.10 -8.57
#